data_AF-A0A9R1B877-F1
#
_entry.id   AF-A0A9R1B877-F1
#
_cell.length_a   1.000
_cell.length_b   1.000
_cell.length_c   1.000
_cell.angle_alpha   90.00
_cell.angle_beta   90.00
_cell.angle_gamma   90.00
#
_symmetry.space_group_name_H-M   'P 1'
#
loop_
_entity.id
_entity.type
_entity.pdbx_description
1 polymer ?
#
loop_
_entity_poly.entity_id
_entity_poly.type
_entity_poly.pdbx_seq_one_letter_code
_entity_poly.pdbx_strand_id
1 'polypeptide(L)'
;MASTVAFTPAVAVGANVQHSRRTSSLRPVPRARPVAARGSAERDGAAAAVQARSGRTIEECEADAVAGKFPAAPPPTRPQPPSGTPEIRPLDMAKRPRRNRRSPALRAAFQETSITPANLVLPLFIHEGEEDTPIGAMPGCFRLGWRHGLLEEVYKSRDVGVNSFVLFPKVPDGLKTQTGDEAYNDNGLVPRTIRLLKDKYPDIVIYTDVALDPYSSDGHDGIVREDG
;
A
#
# COMPACT_ATOMS: atom_id res chain seq x y z
N MET A 1 11.85 7.87 30.47
CA MET A 1 10.85 7.18 29.63
C MET A 1 10.94 7.74 28.22
N ALA A 2 11.52 6.97 27.31
CA ALA A 2 11.39 7.14 25.86
C ALA A 2 11.51 5.73 25.29
N SER A 3 10.43 5.24 24.68
CA SER A 3 10.32 3.87 24.18
C SER A 3 10.89 3.81 22.77
N THR A 4 12.02 3.15 22.61
CA THR A 4 12.65 2.84 21.32
C THR A 4 11.91 1.67 20.68
N VAL A 5 11.26 1.89 19.53
CA VAL A 5 10.74 0.80 18.71
C VAL A 5 11.72 0.59 17.55
N ALA A 6 12.40 -0.55 17.57
CA ALA A 6 13.30 -0.99 16.52
C ALA A 6 12.51 -1.48 15.30
N PHE A 7 12.90 -1.04 14.11
CA PHE A 7 12.32 -1.47 12.83
C PHE A 7 13.21 -2.57 12.22
N THR A 8 12.66 -3.75 12.01
CA THR A 8 13.33 -4.91 11.41
C THR A 8 13.19 -4.87 9.88
N PRO A 9 14.25 -5.11 9.09
CA PRO A 9 14.13 -5.17 7.63
C PRO A 9 13.52 -6.50 7.19
N ALA A 10 12.62 -6.43 6.21
CA ALA A 10 12.02 -7.59 5.55
C ALA A 10 13.05 -8.27 4.63
N VAL A 11 13.13 -9.59 4.74
CA VAL A 11 13.97 -10.44 3.88
C VAL A 11 13.41 -10.46 2.46
N ALA A 12 14.21 -10.00 1.50
CA ALA A 12 13.95 -10.15 0.07
C ALA A 12 14.08 -11.62 -0.34
N VAL A 13 13.01 -12.20 -0.86
CA VAL A 13 13.05 -13.50 -1.55
C VAL A 13 13.20 -13.23 -3.05
N GLY A 14 14.42 -13.37 -3.55
CA GLY A 14 14.72 -13.30 -4.97
C GLY A 14 14.10 -14.48 -5.73
N ALA A 15 13.30 -14.17 -6.76
CA ALA A 15 12.86 -15.15 -7.74
C ALA A 15 13.95 -15.31 -8.80
N ASN A 16 14.65 -16.45 -8.80
CA ASN A 16 15.57 -16.82 -9.87
C ASN A 16 14.97 -17.98 -10.67
N VAL A 17 14.69 -17.75 -11.94
CA VAL A 17 14.14 -18.74 -12.88
C VAL A 17 15.30 -19.39 -13.62
N GLN A 18 15.57 -20.66 -13.33
CA GLN A 18 16.38 -21.52 -14.20
C GLN A 18 15.76 -22.92 -14.31
N HIS A 19 15.66 -23.39 -15.55
CA HIS A 19 15.12 -24.68 -15.95
C HIS A 19 16.08 -25.86 -15.69
N SER A 20 15.46 -27.03 -15.51
CA SER A 20 15.97 -28.38 -15.85
C SER A 20 16.91 -29.11 -14.87
N ARG A 21 16.39 -30.11 -14.15
CA ARG A 21 16.45 -31.56 -14.50
C ARG A 21 15.69 -32.39 -13.46
N ARG A 22 14.91 -33.37 -13.94
CA ARG A 22 14.14 -34.32 -13.13
C ARG A 22 15.06 -35.29 -12.40
N THR A 23 14.84 -35.48 -11.09
CA THR A 23 15.05 -36.75 -10.39
C THR A 23 13.98 -36.89 -9.31
N SER A 24 13.25 -38.00 -9.37
CA SER A 24 12.15 -38.37 -8.48
C SER A 24 12.64 -38.70 -7.07
N SER A 25 12.10 -38.01 -6.07
CA SER A 25 11.94 -38.57 -4.73
C SER A 25 10.55 -38.20 -4.21
N LEU A 26 9.74 -39.24 -3.98
CA LEU A 26 8.38 -39.11 -3.45
C LEU A 26 8.47 -38.55 -2.03
N ARG A 27 7.96 -37.33 -1.80
CA ARG A 27 7.71 -36.83 -0.44
C ARG A 27 6.51 -37.57 0.15
N PRO A 28 6.54 -37.94 1.44
CA PRO A 28 5.41 -38.60 2.08
C PRO A 28 4.25 -37.61 2.23
N VAL A 29 3.05 -38.09 1.88
CA VAL A 29 1.77 -37.39 2.08
C VAL A 29 1.58 -37.12 3.58
N PRO A 30 1.20 -35.90 4.01
CA PRO A 30 0.89 -35.66 5.41
C PRO A 30 -0.36 -36.48 5.78
N ARG A 31 -0.23 -37.32 6.81
CA ARG A 31 -1.34 -38.09 7.40
C ARG A 31 -2.49 -37.15 7.77
N ALA A 32 -3.71 -37.53 7.40
CA ALA A 32 -4.93 -36.87 7.82
C ALA A 32 -4.95 -36.73 9.35
N ARG A 33 -5.16 -35.51 9.85
CA ARG A 33 -5.45 -35.27 11.27
C ARG A 33 -6.74 -36.02 11.64
N PRO A 34 -6.80 -36.74 12.77
CA PRO A 34 -8.06 -37.30 13.21
C PRO A 34 -9.00 -36.14 13.54
N VAL A 35 -10.15 -36.08 12.87
CA VAL A 35 -11.27 -35.26 13.31
C VAL A 35 -11.76 -35.89 14.60
N ALA A 36 -11.50 -35.23 15.73
CA ALA A 36 -12.09 -35.60 16.99
C ALA A 36 -13.61 -35.36 16.90
N ALA A 37 -14.35 -36.40 16.54
CA ALA A 37 -15.77 -36.46 16.82
C ALA A 37 -15.90 -36.44 18.34
N ARG A 38 -16.41 -35.34 18.90
CA ARG A 38 -16.82 -35.31 20.31
C ARG A 38 -17.96 -36.31 20.47
N GLY A 39 -17.64 -37.50 20.99
CA GLY A 39 -18.64 -38.40 21.55
C GLY A 39 -19.35 -37.65 22.68
N SER A 40 -20.66 -37.44 22.52
CA SER A 40 -21.51 -36.98 23.60
C SER A 40 -21.45 -38.02 24.72
N ALA A 41 -20.95 -37.59 25.88
CA ALA A 41 -20.91 -38.37 27.10
C ALA A 41 -22.28 -39.00 27.41
N GLU A 42 -22.25 -40.26 27.83
CA GLU A 42 -23.38 -40.98 28.42
C GLU A 42 -24.02 -40.09 29.49
N ARG A 43 -25.26 -39.66 29.22
CA ARG A 43 -26.12 -39.06 30.23
C ARG A 43 -26.95 -40.19 30.82
N ASP A 44 -26.54 -40.67 31.98
CA ASP A 44 -27.41 -41.42 32.88
C ASP A 44 -28.51 -40.48 33.38
N GLY A 45 -29.63 -40.52 32.69
CA GLY A 45 -30.84 -39.76 32.98
C GLY A 45 -31.86 -40.08 31.91
N ALA A 46 -32.92 -40.77 32.30
CA ALA A 46 -33.99 -41.32 31.45
C ALA A 46 -34.10 -40.60 30.09
N ALA A 47 -33.62 -41.27 29.05
CA ALA A 47 -33.72 -40.80 27.68
C ALA A 47 -35.21 -40.63 27.34
N ALA A 48 -35.74 -39.43 27.50
CA ALA A 48 -36.96 -39.05 26.83
C ALA A 48 -36.65 -39.19 25.34
N ALA A 49 -37.19 -40.24 24.72
CA ALA A 49 -37.00 -40.56 23.32
C ALA A 49 -37.24 -39.27 22.52
N VAL A 50 -36.20 -38.76 21.87
CA VAL A 50 -36.31 -37.65 20.92
C VAL A 50 -37.08 -38.21 19.73
N GLN A 51 -38.40 -38.21 19.82
CA GLN A 51 -39.25 -38.57 18.71
C GLN A 51 -39.05 -37.52 17.63
N ALA A 52 -38.76 -37.97 16.41
CA ALA A 52 -38.91 -37.12 15.25
C ALA A 52 -40.31 -36.49 15.31
N ARG A 53 -40.47 -35.22 14.89
CA ARG A 53 -41.80 -34.56 14.84
C ARG A 53 -42.84 -35.35 14.01
N SER A 54 -42.38 -36.31 13.21
CA SER A 54 -43.19 -37.28 12.46
C SER A 54 -43.81 -38.40 13.31
N GLY A 55 -43.41 -38.58 14.57
CA GLY A 55 -43.89 -39.63 15.47
C GLY A 55 -43.42 -41.05 15.13
N ARG A 56 -42.53 -41.24 14.16
CA ARG A 56 -42.03 -42.55 13.68
C ARG A 56 -40.81 -43.02 14.46
N THR A 57 -40.63 -44.34 14.58
CA THR A 57 -39.41 -44.91 15.17
C THR A 57 -38.23 -44.81 14.19
N ILE A 58 -37.02 -45.02 14.72
CA ILE A 58 -35.80 -45.00 13.92
C ILE A 58 -35.83 -46.16 12.89
N GLU A 59 -36.27 -47.36 13.29
CA GLU A 59 -36.33 -48.51 12.38
C GLU A 59 -37.32 -48.29 11.23
N GLU A 60 -38.45 -47.63 11.48
CA GLU A 60 -39.42 -47.27 10.44
C GLU A 60 -38.85 -46.28 9.43
N CYS A 61 -38.09 -45.30 9.90
CA CYS A 61 -37.45 -44.32 9.03
C CYS A 61 -36.32 -44.94 8.19
N GLU A 62 -35.55 -45.87 8.78
CA GLU A 62 -34.52 -46.63 8.07
C GLU A 62 -35.13 -47.57 7.01
N ALA A 63 -36.22 -48.26 7.34
CA ALA A 63 -36.95 -49.10 6.39
C ALA A 63 -37.51 -48.29 5.21
N ASP A 64 -38.09 -47.12 5.47
CA ASP A 64 -38.57 -46.19 4.43
C ASP A 64 -37.40 -45.67 3.56
N ALA A 65 -36.25 -45.36 4.15
CA ALA A 65 -35.06 -44.93 3.42
C ALA A 65 -34.51 -46.03 2.50
N VAL A 66 -34.46 -47.28 2.98
CA VAL A 66 -34.08 -48.46 2.18
C VAL A 66 -35.10 -48.73 1.07
N ALA A 67 -36.39 -48.51 1.33
CA ALA A 67 -37.46 -48.60 0.34
C ALA A 67 -37.55 -47.39 -0.61
N GLY A 68 -36.66 -46.40 -0.49
CA GLY A 68 -36.63 -45.19 -1.32
C GLY A 68 -37.79 -44.21 -1.08
N LYS A 69 -38.55 -44.38 0.00
CA LYS A 69 -39.72 -43.56 0.36
C LYS A 69 -39.31 -42.35 1.18
N PHE A 70 -38.58 -41.42 0.56
CA PHE A 70 -38.25 -40.16 1.22
C PHE A 70 -39.45 -39.19 1.15
N PRO A 71 -39.92 -38.64 2.28
CA PRO A 71 -40.91 -37.58 2.24
C PRO A 71 -40.35 -36.38 1.49
N ALA A 72 -41.20 -35.71 0.70
CA ALA A 72 -40.81 -34.46 0.06
C ALA A 72 -40.36 -33.46 1.13
N ALA A 73 -39.21 -32.82 0.91
CA ALA A 73 -38.70 -31.82 1.84
C ALA A 73 -39.76 -30.72 2.03
N PRO A 74 -40.09 -30.35 3.27
CA PRO A 74 -41.04 -29.27 3.51
C PRO A 74 -40.52 -27.98 2.85
N PRO A 75 -41.42 -27.12 2.34
CA PRO A 75 -41.00 -25.86 1.78
C PRO A 75 -40.24 -25.04 2.84
N PRO A 76 -39.19 -24.31 2.46
CA PRO A 76 -38.43 -23.50 3.40
C PRO A 76 -39.36 -22.45 4.04
N THR A 77 -39.59 -22.55 5.34
CA THR A 77 -40.37 -21.56 6.09
C THR A 77 -39.50 -20.34 6.37
N ARG A 78 -39.82 -19.19 5.76
CA ARG A 78 -39.19 -17.91 6.13
C ARG A 78 -39.85 -17.41 7.43
N PRO A 79 -39.09 -17.17 8.51
CA PRO A 79 -39.65 -16.67 9.77
C PRO A 79 -40.34 -15.33 9.56
N GLN A 80 -41.50 -15.13 10.19
CA GLN A 80 -42.21 -13.86 10.13
C GLN A 80 -41.55 -12.81 11.04
N PRO A 81 -41.50 -11.53 10.63
CA PRO A 81 -40.98 -10.46 11.46
C PRO A 81 -41.88 -10.21 12.68
N PRO A 82 -41.32 -9.72 13.81
CA PRO A 82 -42.08 -9.35 15.00
C PRO A 82 -43.17 -8.30 14.72
N SER A 83 -44.23 -8.28 15.53
CA SER A 83 -45.27 -7.25 15.45
C SER A 83 -44.70 -5.85 15.67
N GLY A 84 -45.15 -4.87 14.88
CA GLY A 84 -44.64 -3.49 14.91
C GLY A 84 -43.37 -3.25 14.09
N THR A 85 -42.84 -4.27 13.39
CA THR A 85 -41.75 -4.07 12.42
C THR A 85 -42.27 -3.19 11.27
N PRO A 86 -41.66 -2.02 10.99
CA PRO A 86 -42.08 -1.19 9.88
C PRO A 86 -41.84 -1.91 8.55
N GLU A 87 -42.83 -1.86 7.65
CA GLU A 87 -42.70 -2.40 6.29
C GLU A 87 -41.74 -1.52 5.48
N ILE A 88 -40.48 -1.96 5.36
CA ILE A 88 -39.51 -1.32 4.47
C ILE A 88 -39.80 -1.78 3.05
N ARG A 89 -40.54 -0.97 2.28
CA ARG A 89 -40.71 -1.22 0.84
C ARG A 89 -39.36 -1.04 0.14
N PRO A 90 -38.86 -2.06 -0.60
CA PRO A 90 -37.68 -1.87 -1.41
C PRO A 90 -37.94 -0.76 -2.43
N LEU A 91 -37.13 0.29 -2.39
CA LEU A 91 -37.18 1.33 -3.42
C LEU A 91 -36.84 0.69 -4.78
N ASP A 92 -37.67 0.84 -5.82
CA ASP A 92 -37.39 0.31 -7.15
C ASP A 92 -36.42 1.24 -7.92
N MET A 93 -35.15 1.14 -7.55
CA MET A 93 -34.08 1.94 -8.17
C MET A 93 -33.18 1.04 -9.03
N ALA A 94 -33.16 1.30 -10.33
CA ALA A 94 -32.26 0.66 -11.29
C ALA A 94 -30.79 1.04 -11.04
N LYS A 95 -30.52 2.33 -10.77
CA LYS A 95 -29.17 2.84 -10.50
C LYS A 95 -28.85 2.77 -9.01
N ARG A 96 -27.83 1.99 -8.66
CA ARG A 96 -27.35 1.88 -7.28
C ARG A 96 -25.83 1.94 -7.22
N PRO A 97 -25.24 3.16 -7.16
CA PRO A 97 -23.77 3.34 -7.16
C PRO A 97 -23.06 2.60 -6.02
N ARG A 98 -23.74 2.35 -4.90
CA ARG A 98 -23.22 1.54 -3.78
C ARG A 98 -22.88 0.11 -4.17
N ARG A 99 -23.47 -0.45 -5.24
CA ARG A 99 -23.16 -1.81 -5.72
C ARG A 99 -21.69 -1.94 -6.11
N ASN A 100 -21.10 -0.95 -6.79
CA ASN A 100 -19.69 -0.93 -7.19
C ASN A 100 -18.73 -0.76 -5.99
N ARG A 101 -19.25 -0.41 -4.81
CA ARG A 101 -18.45 -0.16 -3.59
C ARG A 101 -18.54 -1.29 -2.56
N ARG A 102 -19.30 -2.35 -2.86
CA ARG A 102 -19.66 -3.43 -1.90
C ARG A 102 -18.47 -4.24 -1.41
N SER A 103 -17.44 -4.43 -2.22
CA SER A 103 -16.25 -5.20 -1.86
C SER A 103 -14.97 -4.51 -2.35
N PRO A 104 -13.81 -4.81 -1.75
CA PRO A 104 -12.53 -4.35 -2.26
C PRO A 104 -12.30 -4.73 -3.73
N ALA A 105 -12.65 -5.96 -4.12
CA ALA A 105 -12.52 -6.45 -5.50
C ALA A 105 -13.36 -5.62 -6.49
N LEU A 106 -14.60 -5.26 -6.13
CA LEU A 106 -15.44 -4.41 -6.99
C LEU A 106 -14.90 -2.99 -7.09
N ARG A 107 -14.41 -2.41 -5.99
CA ARG A 107 -13.80 -1.07 -6.04
C ARG A 107 -12.56 -1.05 -6.92
N ALA A 108 -11.72 -2.09 -6.85
CA ALA A 108 -10.54 -2.22 -7.69
C ALA A 108 -10.90 -2.38 -9.18
N ALA A 109 -11.93 -3.17 -9.52
CA ALA A 109 -12.36 -3.39 -10.90
C ALA A 109 -12.91 -2.11 -11.59
N PHE A 110 -13.42 -1.17 -10.81
CA PHE A 110 -13.98 0.10 -11.30
C PHE A 110 -13.13 1.32 -10.90
N GLN A 111 -11.86 1.12 -10.51
CA GLN A 111 -10.96 2.22 -10.19
C GLN A 111 -10.54 2.95 -11.47
N GLU A 112 -10.73 4.26 -11.51
CA GLU A 112 -10.45 5.09 -12.69
C GLU A 112 -9.03 5.64 -12.72
N THR A 113 -8.45 5.93 -11.54
CA THR A 113 -7.11 6.52 -11.40
C THR A 113 -6.22 5.59 -10.60
N SER A 114 -5.04 5.28 -11.14
CA SER A 114 -3.95 4.65 -10.42
C SER A 114 -2.78 5.63 -10.28
N ILE A 115 -2.15 5.62 -9.11
CA ILE A 115 -0.91 6.37 -8.86
C ILE A 115 0.15 5.33 -8.56
N THR A 116 1.28 5.45 -9.24
CA THR A 116 2.47 4.62 -9.06
C THR A 116 3.65 5.51 -8.68
N PRO A 117 4.73 4.96 -8.10
CA PRO A 117 5.94 5.72 -7.81
C PRO A 117 6.50 6.48 -9.03
N ALA A 118 6.31 5.95 -10.23
CA ALA A 118 6.75 6.59 -11.47
C ALA A 118 5.99 7.90 -11.79
N ASN A 119 4.84 8.16 -11.15
CA ASN A 119 4.08 9.40 -11.30
C ASN A 119 4.55 10.50 -10.34
N LEU A 120 5.47 10.21 -9.43
CA LEU A 120 5.91 11.14 -8.39
C LEU A 120 7.20 11.85 -8.79
N VAL A 121 7.28 13.13 -8.47
CA VAL A 121 8.51 13.93 -8.53
C VAL A 121 8.93 14.21 -7.10
N LEU A 122 10.17 13.89 -6.73
CA LEU A 122 10.70 14.11 -5.40
C LEU A 122 11.49 15.43 -5.33
N PRO A 123 11.07 16.41 -4.52
CA PRO A 123 11.86 17.58 -4.21
C PRO A 123 13.05 17.26 -3.32
N LEU A 124 14.23 17.72 -3.73
CA LEU A 124 15.48 17.52 -3.00
C LEU A 124 16.16 18.87 -2.76
N PHE A 125 16.48 19.15 -1.49
CA PHE A 125 17.23 20.33 -1.11
C PHE A 125 18.72 20.01 -1.08
N ILE A 126 19.53 20.80 -1.77
CA ILE A 126 20.98 20.56 -1.90
C ILE A 126 21.79 21.72 -1.38
N HIS A 127 22.97 21.46 -0.82
CA HIS A 127 23.94 22.49 -0.41
C HIS A 127 25.38 22.00 -0.62
N GLU A 128 26.33 22.93 -0.48
CA GLU A 128 27.78 22.69 -0.67
C GLU A 128 28.46 21.94 0.48
N GLY A 129 27.78 21.75 1.61
CA GLY A 129 28.36 21.08 2.78
C GLY A 129 28.50 19.58 2.57
N GLU A 130 29.38 18.96 3.36
CA GLU A 130 29.61 17.51 3.33
C GLU A 130 28.53 16.74 4.11
N GLU A 131 28.04 17.33 5.20
CA GLU A 131 27.06 16.70 6.10
C GLU A 131 25.63 17.17 5.81
N ASP A 132 24.69 16.23 5.87
CA ASP A 132 23.27 16.52 5.70
C ASP A 132 22.71 17.29 6.91
N THR A 133 22.00 18.38 6.64
CA THR A 133 21.46 19.27 7.68
C THR A 133 19.94 19.17 7.76
N PRO A 134 19.33 18.85 8.91
CA PRO A 134 17.87 18.77 9.04
C PRO A 134 17.19 20.12 8.82
N ILE A 135 16.02 20.11 8.19
CA ILE A 135 15.19 21.30 8.00
C ILE A 135 14.13 21.33 9.09
N GLY A 136 14.31 22.20 10.10
CA GLY A 136 13.43 22.23 11.28
C GLY A 136 11.94 22.41 10.97
N ALA A 137 11.60 23.20 9.96
CA ALA A 137 10.22 23.43 9.53
C ALA A 137 9.61 22.25 8.73
N MET A 138 10.44 21.32 8.25
CA MET A 138 10.04 20.17 7.44
C MET A 138 10.59 18.89 8.09
N PRO A 139 9.93 18.36 9.14
CA PRO A 139 10.40 17.16 9.83
C PRO A 139 10.60 15.98 8.87
N GLY A 140 11.75 15.33 8.97
CA GLY A 140 12.15 14.23 8.07
C GLY A 140 12.79 14.70 6.75
N CYS A 141 12.82 16.00 6.46
CA CYS A 141 13.52 16.55 5.31
C CYS A 141 14.88 17.12 5.71
N PHE A 142 15.85 16.97 4.82
CA PHE A 142 17.23 17.39 5.02
C PHE A 142 17.70 18.22 3.83
N ARG A 143 18.60 19.16 4.08
CA ARG A 143 19.47 19.73 3.06
C ARG A 143 20.61 18.75 2.90
N LEU A 144 20.72 18.18 1.70
CA LEU A 144 21.63 17.11 1.40
C LEU A 144 22.94 17.64 0.85
N GLY A 145 24.06 17.09 1.32
CA GLY A 145 25.36 17.32 0.71
C GLY A 145 25.37 16.77 -0.72
N TRP A 146 25.61 17.62 -1.71
CA TRP A 146 25.38 17.27 -3.12
C TRP A 146 26.26 16.11 -3.64
N ARG A 147 27.40 15.85 -2.99
CA ARG A 147 28.33 14.75 -3.35
C ARG A 147 28.05 13.43 -2.63
N HIS A 148 27.32 13.45 -1.52
CA HIS A 148 27.17 12.31 -0.62
C HIS A 148 25.70 11.99 -0.35
N GLY A 149 25.05 12.67 0.59
CA GLY A 149 23.67 12.39 1.00
C GLY A 149 22.68 12.40 -0.17
N LEU A 150 22.89 13.30 -1.13
CA LEU A 150 22.08 13.36 -2.35
C LEU A 150 22.11 12.04 -3.14
N LEU A 151 23.29 11.44 -3.31
CA LEU A 151 23.44 10.22 -4.11
C LEU A 151 22.80 9.02 -3.42
N GLU A 152 22.85 8.96 -2.09
CA GLU A 152 22.16 7.94 -1.32
C GLU A 152 20.64 8.09 -1.43
N GLU A 153 20.13 9.31 -1.31
CA GLU A 153 18.69 9.57 -1.38
C GLU A 153 18.12 9.24 -2.76
N VAL A 154 18.83 9.59 -3.83
CA VAL A 154 18.46 9.21 -5.19
C VAL A 154 18.49 7.70 -5.36
N TYR A 155 19.49 7.00 -4.81
CA TYR A 155 19.54 5.54 -4.87
C TYR A 155 18.32 4.89 -4.16
N LYS A 156 18.01 5.32 -2.93
CA LYS A 156 16.87 4.82 -2.16
C LYS A 156 15.54 5.11 -2.86
N SER A 157 15.41 6.29 -3.45
CA SER A 157 14.22 6.70 -4.20
C SER A 157 13.98 5.83 -5.44
N ARG A 158 15.05 5.49 -6.16
CA ARG A 158 14.96 4.61 -7.33
C ARG A 158 14.58 3.17 -6.95
N ASP A 159 15.07 2.67 -5.82
CA ASP A 159 14.72 1.33 -5.31
C ASP A 159 13.21 1.17 -5.07
N VAL A 160 12.53 2.26 -4.69
CA VAL A 160 11.06 2.29 -4.53
C VAL A 160 10.30 2.70 -5.81
N GLY A 161 11.01 2.95 -6.91
CA GLY A 161 10.43 3.24 -8.24
C GLY A 161 10.24 4.72 -8.57
N VAL A 162 10.75 5.66 -7.75
CA VAL A 162 10.72 7.10 -8.04
C VAL A 162 11.98 7.49 -8.83
N ASN A 163 11.79 7.96 -10.06
CA ASN A 163 12.89 8.29 -10.98
C ASN A 163 12.90 9.77 -11.42
N SER A 164 12.03 10.60 -10.85
CA SER A 164 11.91 12.02 -11.18
C SER A 164 12.24 12.88 -9.97
N PHE A 165 13.15 13.84 -10.12
CA PHE A 165 13.66 14.67 -9.04
C PHE A 165 13.64 16.16 -9.41
N VAL A 166 13.31 17.03 -8.46
CA VAL A 166 13.46 18.48 -8.61
C VAL A 166 14.46 18.99 -7.59
N LEU A 167 15.41 19.81 -8.02
CA LEU A 167 16.53 20.28 -7.20
C LEU A 167 16.30 21.71 -6.72
N PHE A 168 16.43 21.93 -5.41
CA PHE A 168 16.38 23.25 -4.78
C PHE A 168 17.69 23.57 -4.07
N PRO A 169 18.47 24.57 -4.54
CA PRO A 169 19.76 24.88 -3.96
C PRO A 169 19.62 25.79 -2.73
N LYS A 170 20.37 25.48 -1.67
CA LYS A 170 20.74 26.44 -0.63
C LYS A 170 22.14 26.97 -0.96
N VAL A 171 22.16 28.06 -1.73
CA VAL A 171 23.40 28.76 -2.12
C VAL A 171 24.02 29.44 -0.89
N PRO A 172 25.37 29.40 -0.73
CA PRO A 172 26.07 30.17 0.29
C PRO A 172 25.71 31.66 0.22
N ASP A 173 25.45 32.29 1.37
CA ASP A 173 24.93 33.67 1.37
C ASP A 173 25.95 34.68 0.81
N GLY A 174 27.26 34.38 0.85
CA GLY A 174 28.30 35.20 0.23
C GLY A 174 28.35 35.18 -1.30
N LEU A 175 27.59 34.28 -1.95
CA LEU A 175 27.45 34.23 -3.42
C LEU A 175 26.15 34.90 -3.90
N LYS A 176 25.32 35.41 -2.98
CA LYS A 176 24.06 36.06 -3.33
C LYS A 176 24.30 37.50 -3.74
N THR A 177 23.69 37.92 -4.85
CA THR A 177 23.75 39.30 -5.37
C THR A 177 22.36 39.80 -5.69
N GLN A 178 22.18 41.13 -5.78
CA GLN A 178 20.88 41.73 -6.13
C GLN A 178 20.37 41.29 -7.52
N THR A 179 21.29 40.96 -8.43
CA THR A 179 20.99 40.49 -9.78
C THR A 179 20.92 38.98 -9.92
N GLY A 180 21.28 38.23 -8.87
CA GLY A 180 21.25 36.76 -8.85
C GLY A 180 22.29 36.11 -9.77
N ASP A 181 23.50 36.66 -9.85
CA ASP A 181 24.52 36.27 -10.85
C ASP A 181 24.91 34.78 -10.79
N GLU A 182 24.83 34.18 -9.60
CA GLU A 182 25.13 32.76 -9.39
C GLU A 182 24.10 31.82 -10.04
N ALA A 183 22.92 32.32 -10.44
CA ALA A 183 21.87 31.54 -11.09
C ALA A 183 22.29 30.97 -12.45
N TYR A 184 23.14 31.69 -13.19
CA TYR A 184 23.64 31.29 -14.52
C TYR A 184 25.11 30.86 -14.51
N ASN A 185 25.71 30.64 -13.33
CA ASN A 185 27.08 30.14 -13.23
C ASN A 185 27.16 28.68 -13.73
N ASP A 186 27.88 28.44 -14.83
CA ASP A 186 28.07 27.10 -15.40
C ASP A 186 28.71 26.09 -14.43
N ASN A 187 29.48 26.63 -13.48
CA ASN A 187 30.12 25.88 -12.41
C ASN A 187 29.37 26.02 -11.09
N GLY A 188 28.14 26.53 -11.07
CA GLY A 188 27.32 26.65 -9.86
C GLY A 188 26.87 25.30 -9.30
N LEU A 189 26.26 25.33 -8.11
CA LEU A 189 25.83 24.12 -7.39
C LEU A 189 24.89 23.24 -8.22
N VAL A 190 23.85 23.82 -8.82
CA VAL A 190 22.84 23.07 -9.59
C VAL A 190 23.44 22.42 -10.85
N PRO A 191 24.15 23.12 -11.76
CA PRO A 191 24.77 22.50 -12.92
C PRO A 191 25.76 21.38 -12.58
N ARG A 192 26.61 21.56 -11.55
CA ARG A 192 27.55 20.49 -11.12
C ARG A 192 26.81 19.27 -10.56
N THR A 193 25.74 19.50 -9.80
CA THR A 193 24.90 18.44 -9.25
C THR A 193 24.22 17.64 -10.36
N ILE A 194 23.69 18.31 -11.38
CA ILE A 194 23.06 17.66 -12.54
C ILE A 194 24.07 16.78 -13.28
N ARG A 195 25.28 17.29 -13.54
CA ARG A 195 26.35 16.51 -14.20
C ARG A 195 26.70 15.25 -13.40
N LEU A 196 26.87 15.38 -12.09
CA LEU A 196 27.14 14.26 -11.19
C LEU A 196 26.01 13.21 -11.23
N LEU A 197 24.75 13.66 -11.14
CA LEU A 197 23.60 12.76 -11.16
C LEU A 197 23.44 12.06 -12.51
N LYS A 198 23.66 12.76 -13.63
CA LYS A 198 23.56 12.20 -14.97
C LYS A 198 24.68 11.24 -15.33
N ASP A 199 25.87 11.45 -14.80
CA ASP A 199 26.99 10.51 -14.91
C ASP A 199 26.65 9.17 -14.23
N LYS A 200 26.11 9.23 -13.00
CA LYS A 200 25.79 8.02 -12.21
C LYS A 200 24.47 7.35 -12.61
N TYR A 201 23.46 8.15 -12.98
CA TYR A 201 22.10 7.71 -13.24
C TYR A 201 21.55 8.39 -14.50
N PRO A 202 21.98 7.96 -15.71
CA PRO A 202 21.61 8.64 -16.96
C PRO A 202 20.09 8.64 -17.23
N ASP A 203 19.37 7.65 -16.71
CA ASP A 203 17.94 7.38 -16.95
C ASP A 203 16.97 8.18 -16.07
N ILE A 204 17.43 8.86 -15.02
CA ILE A 204 16.54 9.66 -14.16
C ILE A 204 16.09 10.94 -14.87
N VAL A 205 14.94 11.47 -14.48
CA VAL A 205 14.45 12.79 -14.91
C VAL A 205 14.81 13.81 -13.85
N ILE A 206 15.43 14.91 -14.28
CA ILE A 206 15.79 16.03 -13.39
C ILE A 206 15.03 17.27 -13.86
N TYR A 207 14.29 17.89 -12.95
CA TYR A 207 13.68 19.18 -13.10
C TYR A 207 14.53 20.22 -12.37
N THR A 208 14.73 21.37 -13.00
CA THR A 208 15.45 22.50 -12.42
C THR A 208 14.48 23.64 -12.18
N ASP A 209 14.62 24.27 -11.03
CA ASP A 209 13.93 25.53 -10.76
C ASP A 209 14.59 26.68 -11.52
N VAL A 210 13.78 27.58 -12.07
CA VAL A 210 14.23 28.76 -12.82
C VAL A 210 13.63 30.00 -12.17
N ALA A 211 14.30 30.45 -11.11
CA ALA A 211 13.95 31.61 -10.30
C ALA A 211 15.22 32.21 -9.67
N LEU A 212 15.17 33.49 -9.26
CA LEU A 212 16.33 34.16 -8.67
C LEU A 212 16.34 34.14 -7.14
N ASP A 213 15.27 33.74 -6.46
CA ASP A 213 15.15 33.80 -5.00
C ASP A 213 16.26 33.04 -4.23
N PRO A 214 16.82 31.90 -4.71
CA PRO A 214 17.93 31.25 -4.00
C PRO A 214 19.25 32.01 -4.14
N TYR A 215 19.34 32.90 -5.13
CA TYR A 215 20.54 33.62 -5.57
C TYR A 215 20.48 35.12 -5.24
N SER A 216 19.28 35.65 -4.99
CA SER A 216 19.03 37.04 -4.65
C SER A 216 19.44 37.32 -3.20
N SER A 217 20.12 38.45 -2.98
CA SER A 217 20.37 38.96 -1.61
C SER A 217 19.08 39.37 -0.91
N ASP A 218 18.06 39.75 -1.68
CA ASP A 218 16.78 40.28 -1.18
C ASP A 218 15.73 39.16 -1.06
N GLY A 219 15.98 38.01 -1.69
CA GLY A 219 15.11 36.82 -1.62
C GLY A 219 13.88 36.88 -2.52
N HIS A 220 13.85 37.79 -3.50
CA HIS A 220 12.81 37.87 -4.52
C HIS A 220 13.17 37.03 -5.75
N ASP A 221 12.15 36.47 -6.41
CA ASP A 221 12.29 35.65 -7.63
C ASP A 221 12.84 36.41 -8.84
N GLY A 222 12.86 37.75 -8.78
CA GLY A 222 13.31 38.66 -9.82
C GLY A 222 14.21 39.78 -9.28
N ILE A 223 14.77 40.58 -10.19
CA ILE A 223 15.58 41.74 -9.85
C ILE A 223 14.69 42.84 -9.27
N VAL A 224 15.03 43.33 -8.08
CA VAL A 224 14.28 44.35 -7.35
C VAL A 224 14.77 45.75 -7.77
N ARG A 225 13.85 46.67 -8.02
CA ARG A 225 14.19 48.08 -8.29
C ARG A 225 14.35 48.83 -6.98
N GLU A 226 14.93 50.04 -7.03
CA GLU A 226 15.07 50.89 -5.84
C GLU A 226 13.73 51.21 -5.16
N ASP A 227 12.62 51.24 -5.92
CA ASP A 227 11.26 51.50 -5.43
C ASP A 227 10.49 50.26 -4.96
N GLY A 228 11.12 49.08 -5.00
CA GLY A 228 10.53 47.77 -4.68
C GLY A 228 9.91 47.08 -5.88
#